data_AF-S4N6Q6-F1
#
_entry.id   AF-S4N6Q6-F1
#
_cell.length_a   1.000
_cell.length_b   1.000
_cell.length_c   1.000
_cell.angle_alpha   90.00
_cell.angle_beta   90.00
_cell.angle_gamma   90.00
#
_symmetry.space_group_name_H-M   'P 1'
#
loop_
_entity.id
_entity.type
_entity.pdbx_description
1 polymer ?
#
loop_
_entity_poly.entity_id
_entity_poly.type
_entity_poly.pdbx_seq_one_letter_code
_entity_poly.pdbx_strand_id
1 'polypeptide(L)'
;MTYVFKSKAQGTFASAAILAILLMIFSSIAILQVENAPNSNIQTAEDAIWWSYVTITTVGYGDKFPVTTEGRLIAMFLMTAEVGLFGTFTAYIASIFVSDKKEETET
;
A
#
# COMPACT_ATOMS: atom_id res chain seq x y z
N MET A 1 29.75 17.14 -8.29
CA MET A 1 28.70 16.67 -7.35
C MET A 1 27.41 16.38 -8.14
N THR A 2 27.40 15.41 -9.05
CA THR A 2 26.25 15.19 -9.95
C THR A 2 25.75 13.74 -9.96
N TYR A 3 26.43 12.82 -9.28
CA TYR A 3 26.02 11.41 -9.18
C TYR A 3 24.88 11.14 -8.18
N VAL A 4 24.48 12.13 -7.38
CA VAL A 4 23.53 11.98 -6.26
C VAL A 4 22.06 12.17 -6.68
N PHE A 5 21.80 12.70 -7.88
CA PHE A 5 20.42 12.99 -8.32
C PHE A 5 19.74 11.87 -9.10
N LYS A 6 20.46 10.82 -9.52
CA LYS A 6 19.85 9.65 -10.19
C LYS A 6 19.19 8.65 -9.22
N SER A 7 19.51 8.68 -7.92
CA SER A 7 19.03 7.68 -6.94
C SER A 7 17.83 8.10 -6.10
N LYS A 8 17.47 9.39 -6.03
CA LYS A 8 16.42 9.87 -5.11
C LYS A 8 15.03 9.34 -5.47
N ALA A 9 14.65 9.41 -6.75
CA ALA A 9 13.33 8.93 -7.20
C ALA A 9 13.19 7.41 -7.07
N GLN A 10 14.22 6.65 -7.43
CA GLN A 10 14.25 5.19 -7.23
C GLN A 10 14.24 4.82 -5.74
N GLY A 11 14.96 5.57 -4.90
CA GLY A 11 14.99 5.37 -3.45
C GLY A 11 13.62 5.60 -2.81
N THR A 12 12.91 6.67 -3.18
CA THR A 12 11.56 6.96 -2.67
C THR A 12 10.54 5.89 -3.09
N PHE A 13 10.59 5.42 -4.35
CA PHE A 13 9.72 4.34 -4.81
C PHE A 13 10.02 3.01 -4.11
N ALA A 14 11.30 2.66 -3.97
CA ALA A 14 11.71 1.45 -3.25
C ALA A 14 11.28 1.51 -1.77
N SER A 15 11.46 2.65 -1.10
CA SER A 15 11.01 2.80 0.29
C SER A 15 9.49 2.72 0.43
N ALA A 16 8.74 3.26 -0.54
CA ALA A 16 7.29 3.16 -0.60
C ALA A 16 6.86 1.69 -0.76
N ALA A 17 7.43 0.94 -1.70
CA ALA A 17 7.14 -0.47 -1.90
C ALA A 17 7.46 -1.32 -0.65
N ILE A 18 8.58 -1.05 0.01
CA ILE A 18 8.93 -1.71 1.28
C ILE A 18 7.89 -1.40 2.36
N LEU A 19 7.50 -0.13 2.50
CA LEU A 19 6.47 0.28 3.46
C LEU A 19 5.13 -0.41 3.18
N ALA A 20 4.73 -0.54 1.90
CA ALA A 20 3.52 -1.25 1.49
C ALA A 20 3.54 -2.71 1.95
N ILE A 21 4.65 -3.40 1.72
CA ILE A 21 4.83 -4.81 2.12
C ILE A 21 4.78 -4.93 3.66
N LEU A 22 5.44 -4.02 4.38
CA LEU A 22 5.41 -4.02 5.85
C LEU A 22 4.00 -3.77 6.39
N LEU A 23 3.27 -2.80 5.84
CA LEU A 23 1.88 -2.52 6.21
C LEU A 23 0.98 -3.72 5.91
N MET A 24 1.17 -4.39 4.77
CA MET A 24 0.42 -5.59 4.39
C MET A 24 0.64 -6.73 5.40
N ILE A 25 1.90 -7.03 5.74
CA ILE A 25 2.23 -8.10 6.70
C ILE A 25 1.68 -7.76 8.08
N PHE A 26 1.90 -6.52 8.55
CA PHE A 26 1.46 -6.09 9.87
C PHE A 26 -0.06 -6.11 10.00
N SER A 27 -0.79 -5.56 9.01
CA SER A 27 -2.25 -5.58 8.99
C SER A 27 -2.81 -7.00 8.90
N SER A 28 -2.20 -7.89 8.10
CA SER A 28 -2.61 -9.29 8.00
C SER A 28 -2.49 -10.02 9.34
N ILE A 29 -1.39 -9.81 10.06
CA ILE A 29 -1.20 -10.42 11.39
C ILE A 29 -2.17 -9.82 12.40
N ALA A 30 -2.29 -8.49 12.43
CA ALA A 30 -3.12 -7.78 13.40
C ALA A 30 -4.61 -8.13 13.21
N ILE A 31 -5.10 -8.14 11.98
CA ILE A 31 -6.51 -8.43 11.69
C ILE A 31 -6.87 -9.85 12.08
N LEU A 32 -5.99 -10.82 11.80
CA LEU A 32 -6.22 -12.22 12.15
C LEU A 32 -6.26 -12.45 13.66
N GLN A 33 -5.54 -11.64 14.45
CA GLN A 33 -5.55 -11.74 15.90
C GLN A 33 -6.82 -11.16 16.55
N VAL A 34 -7.44 -10.15 15.93
CA VAL A 34 -8.59 -9.45 16.54
C VAL A 34 -9.94 -9.95 16.01
N GLU A 35 -9.99 -10.51 14.79
CA GLU A 35 -11.22 -10.96 14.13
C GLU A 35 -11.73 -12.31 14.67
N ASN A 36 -12.05 -12.36 15.96
CA ASN A 36 -12.54 -13.55 16.66
C ASN A 36 -14.07 -13.64 16.77
N ALA A 37 -14.80 -12.73 16.12
CA ALA A 37 -16.26 -12.72 16.19
C ALA A 37 -16.88 -13.90 15.42
N PRO A 38 -18.01 -14.48 15.88
CA PRO A 38 -18.67 -15.61 15.21
C PRO A 38 -19.08 -15.34 13.76
N ASN A 39 -19.29 -14.07 13.39
CA ASN A 39 -19.65 -13.63 12.06
C ASN A 39 -18.46 -13.10 11.25
N SER A 40 -17.22 -13.30 11.72
CA SER A 40 -16.02 -12.94 10.97
C SER A 40 -15.88 -13.78 9.70
N ASN A 41 -15.54 -13.13 8.60
CA ASN A 41 -15.19 -13.79 7.34
C ASN A 41 -13.68 -13.88 7.10
N ILE A 42 -12.85 -13.34 8.01
CA ILE A 42 -11.39 -13.47 8.00
C ILE A 42 -11.02 -14.51 9.05
N GLN A 43 -10.73 -15.74 8.62
CA GLN A 43 -10.50 -16.86 9.54
C GLN A 43 -9.11 -17.49 9.42
N THR A 44 -8.40 -17.22 8.33
CA THR A 44 -7.12 -17.82 8.01
C THR A 44 -6.08 -16.75 7.63
N ALA A 45 -4.80 -17.11 7.67
CA ALA A 45 -3.74 -16.21 7.23
C ALA A 45 -3.86 -15.83 5.74
N GLU A 46 -4.32 -16.75 4.90
CA GLU A 46 -4.63 -16.48 3.49
C GLU A 46 -5.73 -15.44 3.33
N ASP A 47 -6.81 -15.51 4.11
CA ASP A 47 -7.90 -14.52 4.10
C ASP A 47 -7.39 -13.13 4.50
N ALA A 48 -6.55 -13.09 5.54
CA ALA A 48 -6.01 -11.83 6.06
C ALA A 48 -5.05 -11.17 5.06
N ILE A 49 -4.18 -11.95 4.41
CA ILE A 49 -3.28 -11.48 3.36
C ILE A 49 -4.09 -10.98 2.15
N TRP A 50 -5.10 -11.75 1.74
CA TRP A 50 -5.99 -11.38 0.63
C TRP A 50 -6.70 -10.05 0.91
N TRP A 51 -7.34 -9.93 2.08
CA TRP A 51 -8.00 -8.70 2.51
C TRP A 51 -7.03 -7.50 2.51
N SER A 52 -5.85 -7.67 3.10
CA SER A 52 -4.84 -6.60 3.18
C SER A 52 -4.36 -6.17 1.79
N TYR A 53 -4.17 -7.12 0.88
CA TYR A 53 -3.77 -6.85 -0.51
C TYR A 53 -4.84 -6.06 -1.26
N VAL A 54 -6.08 -6.52 -1.21
CA VAL A 54 -7.23 -5.89 -1.88
C VAL A 54 -7.54 -4.50 -1.30
N THR A 55 -7.25 -4.29 -0.01
CA THR A 55 -7.40 -2.99 0.66
C THR A 55 -6.30 -2.01 0.27
N ILE A 56 -5.02 -2.39 0.41
CA ILE A 56 -3.86 -1.53 0.05
C ILE A 56 -3.90 -1.11 -1.42
N THR A 57 -4.37 -2.00 -2.30
CA THR A 57 -4.52 -1.70 -3.74
C THR A 57 -5.78 -0.90 -4.06
N THR A 58 -6.61 -0.59 -3.05
CA THR A 58 -7.88 0.14 -3.15
C THR A 58 -8.93 -0.54 -4.05
N VAL A 59 -8.79 -1.85 -4.31
CA VAL A 59 -9.75 -2.62 -5.12
C VAL A 59 -11.05 -2.87 -4.35
N GLY A 60 -10.94 -3.31 -3.09
CA GLY A 60 -12.08 -3.42 -2.18
C GLY A 60 -13.23 -4.34 -2.65
N TYR A 61 -12.94 -5.59 -3.02
CA TYR A 61 -13.99 -6.55 -3.45
C TYR A 61 -15.13 -6.74 -2.43
N GLY A 62 -14.85 -6.57 -1.13
CA GLY A 62 -15.85 -6.67 -0.05
C GLY A 62 -16.23 -8.09 0.33
N ASP A 63 -15.53 -9.10 -0.19
CA ASP A 63 -15.67 -10.51 0.14
C ASP A 63 -15.09 -10.87 1.51
N LYS A 64 -14.02 -10.15 1.93
CA LYS A 64 -13.42 -10.20 3.26
C LYS A 64 -13.40 -8.81 3.87
N PHE A 65 -13.77 -8.68 5.15
CA PHE A 65 -13.76 -7.40 5.85
C PHE A 65 -13.84 -7.59 7.37
N PRO A 66 -13.24 -6.69 8.16
CA PRO A 66 -13.31 -6.77 9.61
C PRO A 66 -14.71 -6.44 10.13
N VAL A 67 -15.20 -7.28 11.03
CA VAL A 67 -16.48 -7.09 11.71
C VAL A 67 -16.30 -6.63 13.14
N THR A 68 -15.13 -6.87 13.75
CA THR A 68 -14.85 -6.45 15.13
C THR A 68 -14.53 -4.97 15.20
N THR A 69 -14.78 -4.36 16.37
CA THR A 69 -14.44 -2.95 16.61
C THR A 69 -12.94 -2.70 16.44
N GLU A 70 -12.10 -3.58 16.98
CA GLU A 70 -10.65 -3.49 16.89
C GLU A 70 -10.17 -3.67 15.44
N GLY A 71 -10.73 -4.65 14.72
CA GLY A 71 -10.42 -4.86 13.30
C GLY A 71 -10.80 -3.67 12.43
N ARG A 72 -11.93 -3.02 12.71
CA ARG A 72 -12.32 -1.78 12.02
C ARG A 72 -11.37 -0.63 12.30
N LEU A 73 -10.85 -0.50 13.53
CA LEU A 73 -9.83 0.51 13.83
C LEU A 73 -8.55 0.26 13.02
N ILE A 74 -8.07 -1.00 12.97
CA ILE A 74 -6.92 -1.39 12.15
C ILE A 74 -7.16 -1.07 10.68
N ALA A 75 -8.34 -1.38 10.14
CA ALA A 75 -8.71 -1.06 8.77
C ALA A 75 -8.67 0.45 8.48
N MET A 76 -9.19 1.29 9.38
CA MET A 76 -9.12 2.75 9.21
C MET A 76 -7.68 3.24 9.12
N PHE A 77 -6.77 2.72 9.96
CA PHE A 77 -5.36 3.10 9.90
C PHE A 77 -4.70 2.63 8.60
N LEU A 78 -4.97 1.39 8.18
CA LEU A 78 -4.47 0.86 6.91
C LEU A 78 -4.92 1.73 5.72
N MET A 79 -6.23 2.00 5.65
CA MET A 79 -6.85 2.82 4.62
C MET A 79 -6.29 4.24 4.57
N THR A 80 -5.93 4.81 5.72
CA THR A 80 -5.33 6.16 5.76
C THR A 80 -3.86 6.13 5.34
N ALA A 81 -3.12 5.08 5.71
CA ALA A 81 -1.71 4.95 5.40
C ALA A 81 -1.43 4.70 3.91
N GLU A 82 -2.29 3.94 3.22
CA GLU A 82 -2.09 3.59 1.81
C GLU A 82 -2.26 4.78 0.84
N VAL A 83 -2.99 5.83 1.22
CA VAL A 83 -3.18 7.03 0.40
C VAL A 83 -1.84 7.69 0.02
N GLY A 84 -0.88 7.72 0.96
CA GLY A 84 0.47 8.25 0.70
C GLY A 84 1.28 7.39 -0.28
N LEU A 85 1.03 6.07 -0.27
CA LEU A 85 1.68 5.12 -1.16
C LEU A 85 1.22 5.33 -2.61
N PHE A 86 -0.09 5.43 -2.81
CA PHE A 86 -0.69 5.63 -4.14
C PHE A 86 -0.27 6.98 -4.76
N GLY A 87 -0.15 8.02 -3.93
CA GLY A 87 0.41 9.31 -4.34
C GLY A 87 1.85 9.19 -4.84
N THR A 88 2.69 8.40 -4.17
CA THR A 88 4.09 8.16 -4.57
C THR A 88 4.17 7.41 -5.91
N PHE A 89 3.32 6.41 -6.11
CA PHE A 89 3.24 5.68 -7.38
C PHE A 89 2.85 6.61 -8.54
N THR A 90 1.82 7.42 -8.35
CA THR A 90 1.35 8.40 -9.36
C THR A 90 2.45 9.42 -9.69
N ALA A 91 3.12 9.96 -8.67
CA ALA A 91 4.24 10.90 -8.85
C ALA A 91 5.42 10.27 -9.60
N TYR A 92 5.71 9.00 -9.34
CA TYR A 92 6.75 8.26 -10.06
C TYR A 92 6.43 8.15 -11.55
N ILE A 93 5.21 7.73 -11.91
CA ILE A 93 4.78 7.66 -13.31
C ILE A 93 4.85 9.04 -13.98
N ALA A 94 4.37 10.09 -13.32
CA ALA A 94 4.46 11.46 -13.84
C ALA A 94 5.92 11.90 -14.07
N SER A 95 6.84 11.50 -13.21
CA SER A 95 8.26 11.84 -13.33
C SER A 95 8.95 11.22 -14.55
N ILE A 96 8.48 10.05 -15.01
CA ILE A 96 8.97 9.41 -16.25
C ILE A 96 8.59 10.28 -17.44
N PHE A 97 7.31 10.63 -17.58
CA PHE A 97 6.82 11.48 -18.68
C PHE A 97 7.46 12.87 -18.73
N VAL A 98 7.76 13.47 -17.57
CA VAL A 98 8.45 14.76 -17.50
C VAL A 98 9.92 14.63 -17.90
N SER A 99 10.58 13.50 -17.59
CA SER A 99 11.97 13.26 -17.95
C SER A 99 12.13 13.08 -19.46
N ASP A 100 11.25 12.33 -20.10
CA ASP A 100 11.28 12.11 -21.56
C ASP A 100 11.12 13.43 -22.35
N LYS A 101 10.30 14.35 -21.84
CA LYS A 101 10.04 15.64 -22.51
C LYS A 101 11.21 16.63 -22.43
N LYS A 102 12.12 16.45 -21.48
CA LYS A 102 13.34 17.28 -21.38
C LYS A 102 14.39 16.90 -22.41
N GLU A 103 14.50 15.62 -22.78
CA GLU A 103 15.46 15.17 -23.79
C GLU A 103 15.07 15.64 -25.21
N GLU A 104 13.77 15.70 -25.54
CA GLU A 104 13.30 16.19 -26.86
C GLU A 104 13.48 17.69 -27.09
N THR A 105 13.58 18.52 -26.03
CA THR A 105 13.67 19.98 -26.17
C THR A 105 15.13 20.47 -26.24
N GLU A 106 16.10 19.60 -25.94
CA GLU A 106 17.54 19.91 -25.99
C GLU A 106 18.24 19.42 -27.29
N THR A 107 17.51 18.81 -28.22
CA THR A 107 17.94 18.49 -29.60
C THR A 107 17.28 19.39 -30.63
#